data_AF-A0ABD1JLH1-F1
#
_entry.id   AF-A0ABD1JLH1-F1
#
_cell.length_a   1.000
_cell.length_b   1.000
_cell.length_c   1.000
_cell.angle_alpha   90.00
_cell.angle_beta   90.00
_cell.angle_gamma   90.00
#
_symmetry.space_group_name_H-M   'P 1'
#
loop_
_entity.id
_entity.type
_entity.pdbx_description
1 polymer ?
#
loop_
_entity_poly.entity_id
_entity_poly.type
_entity_poly.pdbx_seq_one_letter_code
_entity_poly.pdbx_strand_id
1 'polypeptide(L)'
;MGPHSLQFCIMFATLTYVSMENQPNCDEVRKVFQQRLIGPLKSVPDKPRTGNDLQVCTSRNLTCCTKKMEERYQVASRRDIQNLLQLSSGSLKYLISRNVAVFQGECPFLTPVGVYSMFFSRVSRV
;
A
#
# COMPACT_ATOMS: atom_id res chain seq x y z
N MET A 1 -1.67 14.76 -56.69
CA MET A 1 -1.13 14.72 -55.32
C MET A 1 0.00 13.70 -55.26
N GLY A 2 1.25 14.14 -55.09
CA GLY A 2 2.43 13.28 -55.17
C GLY A 2 2.83 12.63 -53.83
N PRO A 3 3.69 11.58 -53.86
CA PRO A 3 4.14 10.83 -52.69
C PRO A 3 4.89 11.69 -51.65
N HIS A 4 5.41 12.85 -52.06
CA HIS A 4 6.07 13.84 -51.20
C HIS A 4 5.13 14.48 -50.17
N SER A 5 3.85 14.63 -50.51
CA SER A 5 2.85 15.18 -49.58
C SER A 5 2.52 14.21 -48.46
N LEU A 6 2.56 12.90 -48.75
CA LEU A 6 2.37 11.84 -47.76
C LEU A 6 3.61 11.68 -46.87
N GLN A 7 4.80 11.77 -47.47
CA GLN A 7 6.09 11.72 -46.76
C GLN A 7 6.20 12.85 -45.71
N PHE A 8 5.78 14.06 -46.07
CA PHE A 8 5.74 15.19 -45.13
C PHE A 8 4.79 14.89 -43.97
N CYS A 9 3.57 14.41 -44.23
CA CYS A 9 2.64 14.02 -43.16
C CYS A 9 3.20 12.97 -42.20
N ILE A 10 3.93 11.97 -42.71
CA ILE A 10 4.54 10.92 -41.88
C ILE A 10 5.66 11.50 -40.99
N MET A 11 6.47 12.42 -41.53
CA MET A 11 7.54 13.08 -40.75
C MET A 11 6.99 14.03 -39.67
N PHE A 12 5.87 14.71 -39.94
CA PHE A 12 5.20 15.54 -38.92
C PHE A 12 4.54 14.68 -37.83
N ALA A 13 3.98 13.52 -38.18
CA ALA A 13 3.38 12.60 -37.21
C ALA A 13 4.41 11.90 -36.31
N THR A 14 5.63 11.65 -36.78
CA THR A 14 6.70 11.06 -35.95
C THR A 14 7.37 12.09 -35.04
N LEU A 15 7.51 13.35 -35.48
CA LEU A 15 8.03 14.43 -34.62
C LEU A 15 7.12 14.73 -33.42
N THR A 16 5.80 14.71 -33.62
CA THR A 16 4.83 14.91 -32.53
C THR A 16 4.77 13.71 -31.58
N TYR A 17 5.08 12.50 -32.05
CA TYR A 17 5.19 11.31 -31.20
C TYR A 17 6.46 11.33 -30.31
N VAL A 18 7.56 11.93 -30.79
CA VAL A 18 8.84 12.00 -30.07
C VAL A 18 8.93 13.19 -29.09
N SER A 19 7.93 14.08 -29.04
CA SER A 19 7.96 15.27 -28.18
C SER A 19 7.21 15.11 -26.84
N MET A 20 7.24 13.92 -26.23
CA MET A 20 6.80 13.72 -24.84
C MET A 20 7.95 13.40 -23.88
N GLU A 21 9.15 13.90 -24.16
CA GLU A 21 10.12 14.10 -23.08
C GLU A 21 9.70 15.37 -22.32
N ASN A 22 8.67 15.20 -21.50
CA ASN A 22 8.17 16.20 -20.57
C ASN A 22 9.36 16.75 -19.78
N GLN A 23 9.61 18.06 -19.92
CA GLN A 23 10.66 18.74 -19.16
C GLN A 23 10.52 18.30 -17.70
N PRO A 24 11.52 17.62 -17.13
CA PRO A 24 11.26 16.80 -15.96
C PRO A 24 11.14 17.76 -14.78
N ASN A 25 9.90 18.03 -14.38
CA ASN A 25 9.54 18.90 -13.28
C ASN A 25 8.78 18.06 -12.25
N CYS A 26 9.05 18.29 -10.98
CA CYS A 26 8.58 17.45 -9.89
C CYS A 26 7.22 17.87 -9.30
N ASP A 27 6.50 18.77 -9.97
CA ASP A 27 5.22 19.32 -9.51
C ASP A 27 4.11 18.26 -9.37
N GLU A 28 4.01 17.32 -10.31
CA GLU A 28 3.01 16.23 -10.20
C GLU A 28 3.32 15.32 -9.01
N VAL A 29 4.59 15.02 -8.77
CA VAL A 29 5.03 14.24 -7.61
C VAL A 29 4.74 15.00 -6.31
N ARG A 30 4.90 16.32 -6.31
CA ARG A 30 4.58 17.20 -5.19
C ARG A 30 3.09 17.15 -4.83
N LYS A 31 2.20 17.17 -5.83
CA LYS A 31 0.75 17.03 -5.63
C LYS A 31 0.41 15.70 -4.97
N VAL A 32 0.95 14.59 -5.48
CA VAL A 32 0.69 13.25 -4.92
C VAL A 32 1.23 13.15 -3.50
N PHE A 33 2.42 13.69 -3.23
CA PHE A 33 3.04 13.66 -1.91
C PHE A 33 2.18 14.38 -0.85
N GLN A 34 1.55 15.49 -1.23
CA GLN A 34 0.60 16.21 -0.39
C GLN A 34 -0.71 15.46 -0.21
N GLN A 35 -1.31 14.95 -1.29
CA GLN A 35 -2.58 14.22 -1.24
C GLN A 35 -2.49 12.99 -0.33
N ARG A 36 -1.34 12.30 -0.36
CA ARG A 36 -1.07 11.12 0.46
C ARG A 36 -0.58 11.44 1.88
N LEU A 37 -0.45 12.74 2.23
CA LEU A 37 0.00 13.21 3.55
C LEU A 37 1.29 12.55 4.03
N ILE A 38 2.21 12.23 3.12
CA ILE A 38 3.43 11.47 3.43
C ILE A 38 4.43 12.34 4.20
N GLY A 39 4.39 13.66 3.98
CA GLY A 39 5.17 14.62 4.75
C GLY A 39 5.10 16.05 4.20
N PRO A 40 5.96 16.96 4.70
CA PRO A 40 5.98 18.34 4.24
C PRO A 40 6.34 18.47 2.76
N LEU A 41 5.57 19.27 2.02
CA LEU A 41 5.79 19.61 0.60
C LEU A 41 7.22 20.07 0.29
N LYS A 42 7.84 20.82 1.21
CA LYS A 42 9.23 21.31 1.09
C LYS A 42 10.29 20.20 0.99
N SER A 43 9.93 18.95 1.28
CA SER A 43 10.83 17.80 1.11
C SER A 43 10.86 17.23 -0.32
N VAL A 44 10.00 17.73 -1.20
CA VAL A 44 9.99 17.36 -2.62
C VAL A 44 10.89 18.34 -3.39
N PRO A 45 11.94 17.86 -4.06
CA PRO A 45 12.83 18.72 -4.85
C PRO A 45 12.06 19.35 -6.01
N ASP A 46 12.43 20.57 -6.41
CA ASP A 46 11.80 21.25 -7.57
C ASP A 46 12.28 20.68 -8.90
N LYS A 47 13.51 20.14 -8.94
CA LYS A 47 14.10 19.54 -10.14
C LYS A 47 14.49 18.09 -9.90
N PRO A 48 14.43 17.24 -10.93
CA PRO A 48 14.89 15.86 -10.87
C PRO A 48 16.38 15.82 -10.64
N ARG A 49 16.78 14.83 -9.85
CA ARG A 49 18.17 14.59 -9.47
C ARG A 49 18.53 13.15 -9.77
N THR A 50 19.82 12.82 -9.72
CA THR A 50 20.29 11.44 -9.82
C THR A 50 19.78 10.62 -8.64
N GLY A 51 19.31 9.40 -8.92
CA GLY A 51 18.64 8.53 -7.96
C GLY A 51 19.49 7.40 -7.37
N ASN A 52 20.81 7.47 -7.45
CA ASN A 52 21.70 6.38 -7.05
C ASN A 52 21.66 6.06 -5.55
N ASP A 53 21.04 6.92 -4.74
CA ASP A 53 20.89 6.76 -3.29
C ASP A 53 19.55 6.13 -2.86
N LEU A 54 18.69 5.78 -3.82
CA LEU A 54 17.42 5.08 -3.59
C LEU A 54 17.64 3.57 -3.52
N GLN A 55 16.97 2.90 -2.57
CA GLN A 55 17.11 1.45 -2.37
C GLN A 55 15.94 0.64 -2.91
N VAL A 56 14.74 1.23 -2.96
CA VAL A 56 13.50 0.53 -3.35
C VAL A 56 13.02 1.00 -4.72
N CYS A 57 13.15 2.30 -5.00
CA CYS A 57 12.76 2.88 -6.28
C CYS A 57 13.89 2.73 -7.31
N THR A 58 13.68 1.89 -8.33
CA THR A 58 14.59 1.77 -9.47
C THR A 58 14.27 2.83 -10.52
N SER A 59 15.08 3.90 -10.61
CA SER A 59 14.98 4.89 -11.70
C SER A 59 16.12 4.75 -12.69
N ARG A 60 15.84 4.95 -13.99
CA ARG A 60 16.81 4.73 -15.07
C ARG A 60 17.93 5.78 -15.13
N ASN A 61 17.74 7.02 -14.62
CA ASN A 61 18.82 8.02 -14.47
C ASN A 61 18.44 9.23 -13.58
N LEU A 62 17.25 9.82 -13.78
CA LEU A 62 16.77 10.99 -13.04
C LEU A 62 15.48 10.67 -12.27
N THR A 63 15.31 11.26 -11.10
CA THR A 63 14.16 11.03 -10.22
C THR A 63 13.85 12.25 -9.37
N CYS A 64 12.57 12.43 -9.06
CA CYS A 64 12.08 13.43 -8.11
C CYS A 64 12.05 12.90 -6.67
N CYS A 65 12.45 11.65 -6.45
CA CYS A 65 12.50 11.05 -5.13
C CYS A 65 13.84 11.34 -4.44
N THR A 66 13.76 11.78 -3.18
CA THR A 66 14.91 11.81 -2.28
C THR A 66 14.93 10.56 -1.41
N LYS A 67 16.09 10.13 -0.91
CA LYS A 67 16.16 9.03 0.07
C LYS A 67 15.21 9.24 1.26
N LYS A 68 15.14 10.47 1.78
CA LYS A 68 14.21 10.83 2.87
C LYS A 68 12.74 10.73 2.46
N MET A 69 12.41 11.03 1.20
CA MET A 69 11.07 10.86 0.66
C MET A 69 10.72 9.37 0.55
N GLU A 70 11.64 8.56 0.02
CA GLU A 70 11.51 7.11 -0.11
C GLU A 70 11.30 6.43 1.26
N GLU A 71 12.09 6.79 2.26
CA GLU A 71 11.92 6.27 3.63
C GLU A 71 10.51 6.55 4.18
N ARG A 72 9.96 7.74 3.92
CA ARG A 72 8.59 8.08 4.33
C ARG A 72 7.53 7.33 3.55
N TYR A 73 7.72 7.15 2.24
CA TYR A 73 6.85 6.31 1.42
C TYR A 73 6.83 4.88 1.96
N GLN A 74 7.97 4.32 2.36
CA GLN A 74 8.01 2.98 2.93
C GLN A 74 7.20 2.88 4.23
N VAL A 75 7.33 3.85 5.13
CA VAL A 75 6.55 3.87 6.38
C VAL A 75 5.05 4.01 6.09
N ALA A 76 4.67 4.92 5.20
CA ALA A 76 3.27 5.11 4.81
C ALA A 76 2.67 3.83 4.21
N SER A 77 3.36 3.22 3.24
CA SER A 77 2.93 1.96 2.61
C SER A 77 2.81 0.81 3.60
N ARG A 78 3.77 0.67 4.54
CA ARG A 78 3.70 -0.34 5.60
C ARG A 78 2.47 -0.13 6.49
N ARG A 79 2.19 1.12 6.86
CA ARG A 79 1.03 1.47 7.68
C ARG A 79 -0.28 1.20 6.97
N ASP A 80 -0.37 1.52 5.68
CA ASP A 80 -1.55 1.26 4.85
C ASP A 80 -1.84 -0.24 4.76
N ILE A 81 -0.82 -1.05 4.47
CA ILE A 81 -0.96 -2.51 4.43
C ILE A 81 -1.38 -3.05 5.80
N GLN A 82 -0.75 -2.59 6.89
CA GLN A 82 -1.14 -3.00 8.23
C GLN A 82 -2.59 -2.63 8.55
N ASN A 83 -3.01 -1.42 8.22
CA ASN A 83 -4.39 -0.98 8.41
C ASN A 83 -5.37 -1.83 7.60
N LEU A 84 -5.09 -2.09 6.32
CA LEU A 84 -5.92 -2.94 5.46
C LEU A 84 -6.05 -4.36 6.03
N LEU A 85 -4.93 -4.94 6.46
CA LEU A 85 -4.92 -6.27 7.09
C LEU A 85 -5.74 -6.29 8.38
N GLN A 86 -5.58 -5.26 9.24
CA GLN A 86 -6.34 -5.14 10.48
C GLN A 86 -7.84 -4.91 10.25
N LEU A 87 -8.22 -4.10 9.26
CA LEU A 87 -9.61 -3.83 8.90
C LEU A 87 -10.31 -5.08 8.37
N SER A 88 -9.66 -5.79 7.44
CA SER A 88 -10.21 -7.02 6.86
C SER A 88 -10.29 -8.14 7.89
N SER A 89 -9.24 -8.30 8.71
CA SER A 89 -9.16 -9.39 9.68
C SER A 89 -9.92 -9.09 10.97
N GLY A 90 -10.06 -7.83 11.37
CA GLY A 90 -10.68 -7.42 12.64
C GLY A 90 -12.16 -7.73 12.69
N SER A 91 -12.90 -7.38 11.63
CA SER A 91 -14.32 -7.71 11.50
C SER A 91 -14.55 -9.22 11.50
N LEU A 92 -13.73 -9.97 10.75
CA LEU A 92 -13.82 -11.42 10.69
C LEU A 92 -13.48 -12.07 12.03
N LYS A 93 -12.39 -11.63 12.69
CA LYS A 93 -11.99 -12.09 14.03
C LYS A 93 -13.08 -11.83 15.05
N TYR A 94 -13.71 -10.66 15.01
CA TYR A 94 -14.84 -10.33 15.88
C TYR A 94 -16.01 -11.31 15.70
N LEU A 95 -16.41 -11.58 14.45
CA LEU A 95 -17.48 -12.53 14.15
C LEU A 95 -17.12 -13.96 14.59
N ILE A 96 -15.90 -14.41 14.33
CA ILE A 96 -15.44 -15.74 14.76
C ILE A 96 -15.45 -15.83 16.29
N SER A 97 -14.85 -14.85 17.00
CA SER A 97 -14.83 -14.82 18.46
C SER A 97 -16.23 -14.82 19.06
N ARG A 98 -17.18 -14.09 18.46
CA ARG A 98 -18.58 -14.09 18.90
C ARG A 98 -19.23 -15.46 18.73
N ASN A 99 -19.07 -16.10 17.57
CA ASN A 99 -19.62 -17.43 17.34
C ASN A 99 -19.00 -18.46 18.29
N VAL A 100 -17.68 -18.43 18.47
CA VAL A 100 -16.97 -19.29 19.44
C VAL A 100 -17.51 -19.09 20.86
N ALA A 101 -17.74 -17.85 21.29
CA ALA A 101 -18.30 -17.56 22.61
C ALA A 101 -19.74 -18.08 22.79
N VAL A 102 -20.58 -18.00 21.76
CA VAL A 102 -21.94 -18.58 21.78
C VAL A 102 -21.85 -20.10 21.90
N PHE A 103 -21.03 -20.76 21.08
CA PHE A 103 -20.86 -22.22 21.15
C PHE A 103 -20.26 -22.70 22.48
N GLN A 104 -19.34 -21.93 23.08
CA GLN A 104 -18.80 -22.24 24.41
C GLN A 104 -19.78 -21.93 25.56
N GLY A 105 -20.65 -20.93 25.39
CA GLY A 105 -21.70 -20.61 26.36
C GLY A 105 -22.86 -21.60 26.37
N GLU A 106 -23.20 -22.16 25.20
CA GLU A 106 -24.22 -23.20 25.06
C GLU A 106 -23.69 -24.62 25.33
N CYS A 107 -22.38 -24.83 25.20
CA CYS A 107 -21.72 -26.08 25.54
C CYS A 107 -20.87 -25.90 26.81
N PRO A 108 -21.45 -26.07 28.02
CA PRO A 108 -20.71 -25.86 29.27
C PRO A 108 -19.45 -26.72 29.36
N PHE A 109 -19.38 -27.84 28.63
CA PHE A 109 -18.25 -28.78 28.59
C PHE A 109 -16.93 -28.18 28.06
N LEU A 110 -16.95 -27.10 27.27
CA LEU A 110 -15.73 -26.52 26.67
C LEU A 110 -15.10 -25.39 27.50
N THR A 111 -15.73 -24.97 28.59
CA THR A 111 -15.12 -24.00 29.51
C THR A 111 -14.25 -24.72 30.54
N PRO A 112 -13.17 -24.09 31.05
CA PRO A 112 -12.38 -24.65 32.15
C PRO A 112 -13.28 -25.06 33.33
N VAL A 113 -14.33 -24.26 33.60
CA VAL A 113 -15.33 -24.49 34.65
C VAL A 113 -16.15 -25.78 34.41
N GLY A 114 -16.48 -26.09 33.16
CA GLY A 114 -17.17 -27.33 32.78
C GLY A 114 -16.32 -28.58 32.90
N VAL A 115 -15.02 -28.47 32.59
CA VAL A 115 -14.06 -29.57 32.80
C VAL A 115 -13.94 -29.87 34.30
N TYR A 116 -13.78 -28.85 35.14
CA TYR A 116 -13.76 -29.03 36.60
C TYR A 116 -15.06 -29.65 37.15
N SER A 117 -16.23 -29.18 36.69
CA SER A 117 -17.55 -29.71 37.06
C SER A 117 -17.75 -31.18 36.67
N MET A 118 -17.31 -31.58 35.47
CA MET A 118 -17.42 -32.97 35.01
C MET A 118 -16.45 -33.89 35.75
N PHE A 119 -15.24 -33.41 36.06
CA PHE A 119 -14.30 -34.14 36.92
C PHE A 119 -14.86 -34.33 38.33
N PHE A 120 -15.45 -33.29 38.94
CA PHE A 120 -16.05 -33.40 40.27
C PHE A 120 -17.25 -34.37 40.30
N SER A 121 -18.10 -34.33 39.26
CA SER A 121 -19.24 -35.25 39.13
C SER A 121 -18.83 -36.72 38.90
N ARG A 122 -17.63 -36.96 38.35
CA ARG A 122 -17.08 -38.30 38.15
C ARG A 122 -16.33 -38.82 39.38
N VAL A 123 -15.70 -37.93 40.14
CA VAL A 123 -15.05 -38.25 41.43
C VAL A 123 -16.09 -38.52 42.53
N SER A 124 -17.20 -37.78 42.59
CA SER A 124 -18.28 -38.06 43.56
C SER A 124 -19.11 -39.32 43.24
N ARG A 125 -18.82 -40.01 42.13
CA ARG A 125 -19.52 -41.25 41.71
C ARG A 125 -18.61 -42.48 41.76
N VAL A 126 -17.38 -42.33 42.27
CA VAL A 126 -16.44 -43.39 42.65
C VAL A 126 -16.38 -43.41 44.17
#